data_AF-H6SN15-F1
#
_entry.id   AF-H6SN15-F1
#
_cell.length_a   1.000
_cell.length_b   1.000
_cell.length_c   1.000
_cell.angle_alpha   90.00
_cell.angle_beta   90.00
_cell.angle_gamma   90.00
#
_symmetry.space_group_name_H-M   'P 1'
#
loop_
_entity.id
_entity.type
_entity.pdbx_description
1 polymer ?
#
loop_
_entity_poly.entity_id
_entity_poly.type
_entity_poly.pdbx_seq_one_letter_code
_entity_poly.pdbx_strand_id
1 'polypeptide(L)'
;MPRHPRPCSCPAARPPSPGGHRRRLADRFPGVGGRGGRGRSCLGARRLCPSPPGRRRGPADLGPDRRRAGVGMSLSPVDAFREAPRVRALAQTLARRVQPGRTYRLMEFCGGHTHAIAHHGLPDLLPPAIELIHGPGCPVCVLPVARLEQALHAARLPGVILATYADLMRVPGVRGLTLMRARAEGADVRMVASPLDVLSLARAHPERVVIFMAIGFETTAPATALMLQAARTQGLANLRVLCNHVLTPAALGAILADDGGARPDGILGPAHVATVIGAQAFRPFAEDAPAGRGVPITIAGFEPVDMLLAIDRLIERLNAGEVAVDNACPRVVAEAGNPKAREALAQVFCRRETFDWRGFGAVPHSALRLAPDWAAFDAEACFDLPDPVAPDPPGCACADIVRGRRRPGQCPLFGRLCTPDTPQGACMVSTEGACAAHWTHGRFRDLPAFGAPA
;
A
#
# COMPACT_ATOMS: atom_id res chain seq x y z
N MET A 1 -6.21 45.79 17.71
CA MET A 1 -6.03 44.55 18.51
C MET A 1 -7.38 43.87 18.73
N PRO A 2 -7.69 42.76 18.04
CA PRO A 2 -8.78 41.88 18.42
C PRO A 2 -8.25 40.64 19.16
N ARG A 3 -9.02 40.21 20.16
CA ARG A 3 -8.69 39.22 21.17
C ARG A 3 -8.68 37.80 20.58
N HIS A 4 -7.60 37.05 20.78
CA HIS A 4 -7.56 35.60 20.57
C HIS A 4 -8.45 34.88 21.59
N PRO A 5 -9.22 33.84 21.20
CA PRO A 5 -9.84 32.93 22.15
C PRO A 5 -8.80 31.96 22.71
N ARG A 6 -8.83 31.76 24.04
CA ARG A 6 -7.94 30.86 24.80
C ARG A 6 -8.18 29.39 24.41
N PRO A 7 -7.14 28.53 24.39
CA PRO A 7 -7.31 27.11 24.20
C PRO A 7 -7.89 26.44 25.47
N CYS A 8 -8.83 25.51 25.27
CA CYS A 8 -9.36 24.64 26.32
C CYS A 8 -8.26 23.73 26.89
N SER A 9 -7.99 23.87 28.19
CA SER A 9 -7.17 22.95 28.97
C SER A 9 -7.95 21.67 29.29
N CYS A 10 -7.54 20.54 28.70
CA CYS A 10 -7.89 19.22 29.23
C CYS A 10 -6.99 18.88 30.43
N PRO A 11 -7.52 18.34 31.54
CA PRO A 11 -6.70 17.97 32.69
C PRO A 11 -5.84 16.75 32.37
N ALA A 12 -4.56 16.83 32.75
CA ALA A 12 -3.59 15.74 32.65
C ALA A 12 -4.04 14.53 33.48
N ALA A 13 -4.21 13.38 32.82
CA ALA A 13 -4.42 12.10 33.49
C ALA A 13 -3.08 11.61 34.08
N ARG A 14 -3.06 11.39 35.40
CA ARG A 14 -1.95 10.73 36.11
C ARG A 14 -1.82 9.26 35.66
N PRO A 15 -0.60 8.69 35.64
CA PRO A 15 -0.41 7.27 35.30
C PRO A 15 -0.93 6.37 36.43
N PRO A 16 -1.52 5.20 36.15
CA PRO A 16 -1.90 4.25 37.19
C PRO A 16 -0.68 3.44 37.65
N SER A 17 -0.49 3.38 38.97
CA SER A 17 0.44 2.48 39.65
C SER A 17 0.01 1.01 39.52
N PRO A 18 0.93 0.04 39.61
CA PRO A 18 0.65 -1.37 39.34
C PRO A 18 0.07 -2.06 40.58
N GLY A 19 -1.11 -2.68 40.47
CA GLY A 19 -1.73 -3.39 41.58
C GLY A 19 -2.98 -4.14 41.14
N GLY A 20 -2.94 -5.47 41.25
CA GLY A 20 -3.87 -6.41 40.63
C GLY A 20 -5.36 -6.20 40.88
N HIS A 21 -6.16 -6.63 39.90
CA HIS A 21 -7.19 -7.65 40.13
C HIS A 21 -7.48 -8.42 38.83
N ARG A 22 -7.10 -9.69 38.82
CA ARG A 22 -7.49 -10.69 37.82
C ARG A 22 -9.01 -10.89 37.87
N ARG A 23 -9.69 -10.70 36.73
CA ARG A 23 -10.95 -11.38 36.44
C ARG A 23 -10.80 -12.15 35.14
N ARG A 24 -10.80 -13.47 35.25
CA ARG A 24 -10.80 -14.42 34.12
C ARG A 24 -12.16 -14.32 33.44
N LEU A 25 -12.18 -13.91 32.18
CA LEU A 25 -13.29 -14.16 31.25
C LEU A 25 -12.92 -15.40 30.43
N ALA A 26 -13.07 -16.55 31.07
CA ALA A 26 -13.03 -17.85 30.42
C ALA A 26 -14.39 -18.50 30.71
N ASP A 27 -15.40 -18.09 29.96
CA ASP A 27 -16.68 -18.80 29.84
C ASP A 27 -17.49 -18.13 28.73
N ARG A 28 -17.37 -18.64 27.50
CA ARG A 28 -18.35 -18.57 26.41
C ARG A 28 -17.84 -19.25 25.15
N PHE A 29 -17.65 -20.57 25.18
CA PHE A 29 -17.74 -21.46 24.02
C PHE A 29 -18.02 -22.90 24.52
N PRO A 30 -19.14 -23.55 24.16
CA PRO A 30 -19.39 -24.92 24.55
C PRO A 30 -18.50 -25.87 23.73
N GLY A 31 -17.71 -26.69 24.42
CA GLY A 31 -16.86 -27.72 23.84
C GLY A 31 -17.67 -28.88 23.26
N VAL A 32 -17.28 -29.34 22.07
CA VAL A 32 -17.79 -30.57 21.47
C VAL A 32 -16.86 -31.71 21.86
N GLY A 33 -17.32 -32.54 22.79
CA GLY A 33 -16.70 -33.80 23.17
C GLY A 33 -16.82 -34.85 22.06
N GLY A 34 -15.73 -35.56 21.80
CA GLY A 34 -15.69 -36.67 20.86
C GLY A 34 -16.49 -37.89 21.32
N ARG A 35 -17.08 -38.59 20.35
CA ARG A 35 -17.36 -40.02 20.44
C ARG A 35 -17.01 -40.68 19.11
N GLY A 36 -16.15 -41.69 19.20
CA GLY A 36 -15.82 -42.58 18.09
C GLY A 36 -16.99 -43.51 17.74
N GLY A 37 -17.00 -43.93 16.48
CA GLY A 37 -17.91 -44.94 15.95
C GLY A 37 -17.33 -45.53 14.68
N ARG A 38 -16.86 -46.78 14.77
CA ARG A 38 -16.44 -47.62 13.64
C ARG A 38 -17.63 -47.92 12.74
N GLY A 39 -17.43 -47.99 11.42
CA GLY A 39 -18.50 -48.43 10.51
C GLY A 39 -18.14 -48.50 9.03
N ARG A 40 -17.43 -49.56 8.66
CA ARG A 40 -17.44 -50.35 7.40
C ARG A 40 -17.67 -49.67 6.03
N SER A 41 -16.74 -50.05 5.15
CA SER A 41 -16.78 -50.11 3.69
C SER A 41 -18.11 -50.52 3.04
N CYS A 42 -18.44 -49.88 1.92
CA CYS A 42 -19.11 -50.53 0.79
C CYS A 42 -18.54 -49.99 -0.53
N LEU A 43 -17.99 -50.92 -1.32
CA LEU A 43 -17.68 -50.78 -2.74
C LEU A 43 -18.98 -50.51 -3.54
N GLY A 44 -18.91 -49.70 -4.60
CA GLY A 44 -20.04 -49.50 -5.51
C GLY A 44 -19.60 -48.81 -6.79
N ALA A 45 -19.83 -49.46 -7.93
CA ALA A 45 -19.14 -49.23 -9.18
C ALA A 45 -19.60 -48.01 -9.99
N ARG A 46 -18.67 -47.56 -10.85
CA ARG A 46 -18.90 -46.73 -12.05
C ARG A 46 -20.10 -47.22 -12.86
N ARG A 47 -20.94 -46.30 -13.34
CA ARG A 47 -21.58 -46.40 -14.67
C ARG A 47 -21.73 -45.02 -15.32
N LEU A 48 -21.24 -44.98 -16.56
CA LEU A 48 -21.37 -43.95 -17.58
C LEU A 48 -22.71 -44.08 -18.32
N CYS A 49 -23.00 -43.03 -19.11
CA CYS A 49 -23.87 -42.95 -20.31
C CYS A 49 -25.19 -42.17 -20.12
N PRO A 50 -25.80 -41.64 -21.21
CA PRO A 50 -25.20 -40.89 -22.33
C PRO A 50 -26.05 -39.66 -22.76
N SER A 51 -25.46 -38.74 -23.53
CA SER A 51 -26.16 -37.63 -24.22
C SER A 51 -26.89 -38.11 -25.49
N PRO A 52 -28.01 -37.49 -25.91
CA PRO A 52 -28.72 -37.85 -27.15
C PRO A 52 -28.20 -37.07 -28.38
N PRO A 53 -28.45 -37.58 -29.62
CA PRO A 53 -27.72 -37.16 -30.82
C PRO A 53 -28.44 -36.12 -31.71
N GLY A 54 -27.63 -35.25 -32.31
CA GLY A 54 -27.61 -34.81 -33.73
C GLY A 54 -28.88 -34.37 -34.47
N ARG A 55 -28.85 -33.15 -35.01
CA ARG A 55 -29.39 -32.84 -36.35
C ARG A 55 -28.39 -32.04 -37.18
N ARG A 56 -27.94 -32.67 -38.28
CA ARG A 56 -27.25 -32.05 -39.41
C ARG A 56 -28.30 -31.47 -40.38
N ARG A 57 -28.05 -30.28 -40.92
CA ARG A 57 -28.54 -29.86 -42.25
C ARG A 57 -27.38 -29.18 -42.99
N GLY A 58 -27.09 -29.68 -44.19
CA GLY A 58 -26.16 -29.08 -45.16
C GLY A 58 -26.87 -28.07 -46.08
N PRO A 59 -26.32 -27.75 -47.27
CA PRO A 59 -25.83 -26.40 -47.58
C PRO A 59 -26.60 -25.67 -48.69
N ALA A 60 -26.64 -24.34 -48.60
CA ALA A 60 -26.88 -23.32 -49.63
C ALA A 60 -26.78 -21.97 -48.88
N ASP A 61 -26.17 -20.88 -49.33
CA ASP A 61 -25.95 -20.36 -50.67
C ASP A 61 -24.86 -19.28 -50.61
N LEU A 62 -24.06 -19.14 -51.67
CA LEU A 62 -22.97 -18.16 -51.79
C LEU A 62 -23.47 -16.85 -52.41
N GLY A 63 -23.16 -15.71 -51.77
CA GLY A 63 -23.17 -14.38 -52.40
C GLY A 63 -23.38 -13.20 -51.41
N PRO A 64 -22.97 -11.98 -51.77
CA PRO A 64 -21.59 -11.57 -52.00
C PRO A 64 -21.04 -10.63 -50.91
N ASP A 65 -19.71 -10.57 -50.92
CA ASP A 65 -18.80 -9.65 -50.22
C ASP A 65 -19.38 -8.27 -49.87
N ARG A 66 -19.61 -8.04 -48.58
CA ARG A 66 -19.73 -6.69 -47.99
C ARG A 66 -18.58 -6.50 -47.01
N ARG A 67 -17.49 -5.91 -47.53
CA ARG A 67 -16.48 -5.16 -46.79
C ARG A 67 -17.12 -4.47 -45.58
N ARG A 68 -16.89 -5.01 -44.37
CA ARG A 68 -17.21 -4.31 -43.13
C ARG A 68 -16.15 -3.24 -42.93
N ALA A 69 -16.53 -2.01 -43.28
CA ALA A 69 -15.91 -0.80 -42.78
C ALA A 69 -15.72 -0.89 -41.26
N GLY A 70 -14.55 -0.45 -40.80
CA GLY A 70 -14.11 -0.56 -39.42
C GLY A 70 -15.14 -0.04 -38.44
N VAL A 71 -15.52 -0.91 -37.49
CA VAL A 71 -16.12 -0.48 -36.23
C VAL A 71 -15.01 0.26 -35.49
N GLY A 72 -15.09 1.59 -35.48
CA GLY A 72 -14.21 2.40 -34.65
C GLY A 72 -14.33 1.92 -33.20
N MET A 73 -13.23 1.38 -32.66
CA MET A 73 -13.10 1.21 -31.21
C MET A 73 -13.27 2.60 -30.60
N SER A 74 -14.36 2.80 -29.86
CA SER A 74 -14.49 3.96 -28.99
C SER A 74 -13.35 3.88 -27.97
N LEU A 75 -12.35 4.73 -28.12
CA LEU A 75 -11.26 4.89 -27.16
C LEU A 75 -11.87 5.14 -25.78
N SER A 76 -11.45 4.38 -24.78
CA SER A 76 -11.82 4.66 -23.40
C SER A 76 -11.31 6.06 -23.04
N PRO A 77 -11.99 6.82 -22.15
CA PRO A 77 -11.48 8.13 -21.71
C PRO A 77 -10.05 8.07 -21.11
N VAL A 78 -9.59 6.89 -20.71
CA VAL A 78 -8.24 6.62 -20.19
C VAL A 78 -7.23 6.45 -21.32
N ASP A 79 -7.64 5.97 -22.50
CA ASP A 79 -6.73 5.71 -23.64
C ASP A 79 -6.07 6.99 -24.14
N ALA A 80 -6.75 8.13 -24.01
CA ALA A 80 -6.21 9.45 -24.33
C ALA A 80 -4.95 9.81 -23.51
N PHE A 81 -4.79 9.21 -22.33
CA PHE A 81 -3.63 9.39 -21.43
C PHE A 81 -2.51 8.38 -21.68
N ARG A 82 -2.67 7.50 -22.68
CA ARG A 82 -1.69 6.49 -23.12
C ARG A 82 -1.19 6.72 -24.55
N GLU A 83 -1.73 7.72 -25.25
CA GLU A 83 -1.39 8.01 -26.64
C GLU A 83 0.10 8.33 -26.83
N ALA A 84 0.81 7.45 -27.56
CA ALA A 84 2.25 7.58 -27.80
C ALA A 84 2.70 8.92 -28.40
N PRO A 85 1.96 9.56 -29.34
CA PRO A 85 2.30 10.90 -29.82
C PRO A 85 2.33 11.96 -28.71
N ARG A 86 1.38 11.92 -27.77
CA ARG A 86 1.31 12.86 -26.64
C ARG A 86 2.45 12.64 -25.67
N VAL A 87 2.72 11.38 -25.33
CA VAL A 87 3.85 10.98 -24.47
C VAL A 87 5.17 11.49 -25.05
N ARG A 88 5.40 11.28 -26.36
CA ARG A 88 6.61 11.79 -27.04
C ARG A 88 6.69 13.31 -27.05
N ALA A 89 5.59 14.00 -27.32
CA ALA A 89 5.56 15.46 -27.31
C ALA A 89 5.90 16.04 -25.92
N LEU A 90 5.36 15.44 -24.85
CA LEU A 90 5.68 15.84 -23.48
C LEU A 90 7.14 15.59 -23.12
N ALA A 91 7.70 14.43 -23.49
CA ALA A 91 9.11 14.12 -23.28
C ALA A 91 10.04 15.15 -23.98
N GLN A 92 9.68 15.58 -25.20
CA GLN A 92 10.42 16.63 -25.90
C GLN A 92 10.29 18.00 -25.23
N THR A 93 9.13 18.32 -24.67
CA THR A 93 8.94 19.55 -23.87
C THR A 93 9.80 19.54 -22.63
N LEU A 94 9.84 18.42 -21.91
CA LEU A 94 10.70 18.23 -20.74
C LEU A 94 12.18 18.42 -21.10
N ALA A 95 12.64 17.86 -22.22
CA ALA A 95 14.01 18.00 -22.71
C ALA A 95 14.41 19.47 -22.98
N ARG A 96 13.46 20.32 -23.37
CA ARG A 96 13.69 21.77 -23.54
C ARG A 96 13.59 22.56 -22.24
N ARG A 97 12.87 22.05 -21.24
CA ARG A 97 12.59 22.76 -19.98
C ARG A 97 13.68 22.58 -18.93
N VAL A 98 14.40 21.46 -18.95
CA VAL A 98 15.52 21.22 -18.03
C VAL A 98 16.64 22.24 -18.26
N GLN A 99 17.13 22.86 -17.18
CA GLN A 99 18.23 23.83 -17.24
C GLN A 99 19.59 23.10 -17.35
N PRO A 100 20.49 23.53 -18.25
CA PRO A 100 21.83 22.96 -18.35
C PRO A 100 22.58 23.00 -17.01
N GLY A 101 23.23 21.89 -16.64
CA GLY A 101 24.00 21.78 -15.40
C GLY A 101 23.18 21.59 -14.12
N ARG A 102 21.84 21.61 -14.20
CA ARG A 102 20.94 21.34 -13.07
C ARG A 102 20.48 19.89 -13.05
N THR A 103 20.44 19.29 -11.87
CA THR A 103 19.78 18.00 -11.63
C THR A 103 18.46 18.26 -10.88
N TYR A 104 17.40 17.57 -11.27
CA TYR A 104 16.07 17.66 -10.66
C TYR A 104 15.76 16.33 -9.97
N ARG A 105 15.67 16.37 -8.65
CA ARG A 105 15.50 15.18 -7.81
C ARG A 105 14.05 15.08 -7.38
N LEU A 106 13.25 14.33 -8.13
CA LEU A 106 11.81 14.26 -7.96
C LEU A 106 11.43 12.95 -7.28
N MET A 107 10.80 13.03 -6.11
CA MET A 107 10.37 11.84 -5.37
C MET A 107 8.93 11.50 -5.69
N GLU A 108 8.67 10.25 -6.06
CA GLU A 108 7.30 9.72 -6.08
C GLU A 108 6.91 9.19 -4.70
N PHE A 109 5.67 9.42 -4.29
CA PHE A 109 5.12 8.87 -3.06
C PHE A 109 3.89 8.03 -3.41
N CYS A 110 4.06 6.98 -4.22
CA CYS A 110 3.02 6.00 -4.44
C CYS A 110 3.58 4.72 -5.05
N GLY A 111 3.32 3.58 -4.41
CA GLY A 111 3.60 2.28 -5.00
C GLY A 111 3.03 2.11 -6.42
N GLY A 112 1.84 2.66 -6.67
CA GLY A 112 1.24 2.71 -8.00
C GLY A 112 2.02 3.58 -9.00
N HIS A 113 2.63 4.70 -8.57
CA HIS A 113 3.53 5.48 -9.41
C HIS A 113 4.81 4.71 -9.69
N THR A 114 5.43 4.10 -8.68
CA THR A 114 6.58 3.19 -8.86
C THR A 114 6.29 2.13 -9.94
N HIS A 115 5.14 1.46 -9.83
CA HIS A 115 4.71 0.47 -10.81
C HIS A 115 4.54 1.10 -12.21
N ALA A 116 3.83 2.22 -12.30
CA ALA A 116 3.54 2.85 -13.59
C ALA A 116 4.80 3.41 -14.28
N ILE A 117 5.71 4.03 -13.52
CA ILE A 117 7.02 4.51 -14.00
C ILE A 117 7.80 3.34 -14.62
N ALA A 118 7.85 2.21 -13.93
CA ALA A 118 8.59 1.04 -14.37
C ALA A 118 7.91 0.35 -15.57
N HIS A 119 6.60 0.12 -15.49
CA HIS A 119 5.80 -0.52 -16.53
C HIS A 119 5.82 0.26 -17.85
N HIS A 120 5.73 1.58 -17.81
CA HIS A 120 5.76 2.44 -18.99
C HIS A 120 7.17 2.84 -19.44
N GLY A 121 8.22 2.40 -18.73
CA GLY A 121 9.60 2.74 -19.07
C GLY A 121 9.88 4.24 -19.04
N LEU A 122 9.17 5.01 -18.20
CA LEU A 122 9.28 6.47 -18.17
C LEU A 122 10.72 6.99 -18.02
N PRO A 123 11.63 6.36 -17.24
CA PRO A 123 12.99 6.87 -17.14
C PRO A 123 13.75 6.88 -18.49
N ASP A 124 13.39 6.04 -19.46
CA ASP A 124 14.00 6.04 -20.80
C ASP A 124 13.50 7.22 -21.66
N LEU A 125 12.39 7.84 -21.27
CA LEU A 125 11.80 9.00 -21.95
C LEU A 125 12.24 10.32 -21.32
N LEU A 126 12.76 10.31 -20.10
CA LEU A 126 13.12 11.51 -19.36
C LEU A 126 14.56 11.95 -19.68
N PRO A 127 14.81 13.27 -19.75
CA PRO A 127 16.17 13.79 -19.80
C PRO A 127 17.04 13.28 -18.64
N PRO A 128 18.36 13.04 -18.85
CA PRO A 128 19.27 12.58 -17.81
C PRO A 128 19.35 13.48 -16.57
N ALA A 129 18.97 14.76 -16.72
CA ALA A 129 18.90 15.72 -15.64
C ALA A 129 17.80 15.41 -14.60
N ILE A 130 16.82 14.58 -14.93
CA ILE A 130 15.71 14.24 -14.02
C ILE A 130 16.01 12.91 -13.33
N GLU A 131 16.24 12.98 -12.03
CA GLU A 131 16.36 11.82 -11.16
C GLU A 131 15.00 11.53 -10.50
N LEU A 132 14.42 10.37 -10.79
CA LEU A 132 13.26 9.87 -10.07
C LEU A 132 13.71 9.09 -8.83
N ILE A 133 13.23 9.50 -7.67
CA ILE A 133 13.53 8.92 -6.36
C ILE A 133 12.30 8.13 -5.89
N HIS A 134 12.53 6.90 -5.44
CA HIS A 134 11.48 6.09 -4.83
C HIS A 134 11.22 6.54 -3.39
N GLY A 135 9.99 6.95 -3.10
CA GLY A 135 9.56 7.35 -1.77
C GLY A 135 8.91 6.20 -0.98
N PRO A 136 8.49 6.47 0.26
CA PRO A 136 7.85 5.47 1.12
C PRO A 136 6.36 5.28 0.78
N GLY A 137 6.03 5.13 -0.51
CA GLY A 137 4.67 5.04 -1.03
C GLY A 137 4.06 3.64 -1.06
N CYS A 138 4.75 2.63 -0.54
CA CYS A 138 4.32 1.23 -0.49
C CYS A 138 4.04 0.81 0.97
N PRO A 139 2.80 0.51 1.36
CA PRO A 139 2.44 0.28 2.77
C PRO A 139 3.09 -0.98 3.34
N VAL A 140 3.29 -2.01 2.51
CA VAL A 140 4.05 -3.22 2.87
C VAL A 140 5.52 -2.91 3.12
N CYS A 141 6.10 -2.03 2.31
CA CYS A 141 7.52 -1.71 2.33
C CYS A 141 7.88 -0.87 3.55
N VAL A 142 6.96 -0.04 4.04
CA VAL A 142 7.17 0.79 5.23
C VAL A 142 6.76 0.10 6.53
N LEU A 143 6.05 -1.03 6.46
CA LEU A 143 5.61 -1.78 7.64
C LEU A 143 6.83 -2.32 8.41
N PRO A 144 6.97 -2.01 9.72
CA PRO A 144 8.03 -2.57 10.55
C PRO A 144 7.89 -4.09 10.70
N VAL A 145 9.04 -4.77 10.83
CA VAL A 145 9.07 -6.22 11.06
C VAL A 145 8.31 -6.60 12.34
N ALA A 146 8.34 -5.75 13.37
CA ALA A 146 7.62 -5.98 14.63
C ALA A 146 6.11 -6.21 14.44
N ARG A 147 5.49 -5.47 13.52
CA ARG A 147 4.06 -5.61 13.21
C ARG A 147 3.76 -6.90 12.43
N LEU A 148 4.71 -7.37 11.62
CA LEU A 148 4.62 -8.69 10.99
C LEU A 148 4.76 -9.82 12.01
N GLU A 149 5.64 -9.66 13.01
CA GLU A 149 5.77 -10.63 14.11
C GLU A 149 4.48 -10.74 14.94
N GLN A 150 3.77 -9.62 15.15
CA GLN A 150 2.43 -9.64 15.76
C GLN A 150 1.43 -10.46 14.96
N ALA A 151 1.43 -10.31 13.63
CA ALA A 151 0.58 -11.11 12.75
C ALA A 151 0.97 -12.60 12.77
N LEU A 152 2.27 -12.92 12.76
CA LEU A 152 2.77 -14.29 12.88
C LEU A 152 2.41 -14.94 14.22
N HIS A 153 2.45 -14.18 15.31
CA HIS A 153 1.99 -14.61 16.62
C HIS A 153 0.48 -14.88 16.60
N ALA A 154 -0.31 -13.92 16.12
CA ALA A 154 -1.76 -14.04 16.01
C ALA A 154 -2.19 -15.26 15.18
N ALA A 155 -1.50 -15.54 14.06
CA ALA A 155 -1.77 -16.70 13.21
C ALA A 155 -1.62 -18.06 13.94
N ARG A 156 -0.80 -18.12 14.99
CA ARG A 156 -0.53 -19.34 15.75
C ARG A 156 -1.44 -19.52 16.96
N LEU A 157 -2.30 -18.54 17.26
CA LEU A 157 -3.26 -18.66 18.34
C LEU A 157 -4.32 -19.72 18.01
N PRO A 158 -4.68 -20.60 18.97
CA PRO A 158 -5.73 -21.58 18.77
C PRO A 158 -7.06 -20.92 18.40
N GLY A 159 -7.77 -21.48 17.43
CA GLY A 159 -9.09 -20.98 17.02
C GLY A 159 -9.06 -19.69 16.18
N VAL A 160 -7.89 -19.15 15.85
CA VAL A 160 -7.76 -17.96 15.00
C VAL A 160 -7.69 -18.33 13.51
N ILE A 161 -8.24 -17.45 12.68
CA ILE A 161 -7.97 -17.36 11.24
C ILE A 161 -7.34 -15.98 11.01
N LEU A 162 -6.10 -15.93 10.53
CA LEU A 162 -5.47 -14.67 10.14
C LEU A 162 -5.81 -14.36 8.68
N ALA A 163 -6.54 -13.28 8.44
CA ALA A 163 -6.78 -12.74 7.11
C ALA A 163 -5.73 -11.68 6.76
N THR A 164 -5.16 -11.74 5.56
CA THR A 164 -4.13 -10.80 5.10
C THR A 164 -4.15 -10.61 3.59
N TYR A 165 -3.60 -9.51 3.08
CA TYR A 165 -3.38 -9.35 1.65
C TYR A 165 -2.23 -10.25 1.17
N ALA A 166 -2.24 -10.62 -0.11
CA ALA A 166 -1.30 -11.59 -0.66
C ALA A 166 0.16 -11.12 -0.62
N ASP A 167 0.40 -9.82 -0.70
CA ASP A 167 1.73 -9.20 -0.67
C ASP A 167 2.46 -9.39 0.66
N LEU A 168 1.73 -9.48 1.78
CA LEU A 168 2.31 -9.77 3.10
C LEU A 168 2.73 -11.22 3.29
N MET A 169 2.22 -12.15 2.47
CA MET A 169 2.43 -13.59 2.66
C MET A 169 3.92 -13.99 2.64
N ARG A 170 4.72 -13.29 1.85
CA ARG A 170 6.12 -13.62 1.59
C ARG A 170 7.10 -12.64 2.23
N VAL A 171 6.62 -11.63 2.95
CA VAL A 171 7.49 -10.68 3.65
C VAL A 171 8.25 -11.44 4.75
N PRO A 172 9.60 -11.37 4.77
CA PRO A 172 10.38 -12.03 5.80
C PRO A 172 10.26 -11.29 7.13
N GLY A 173 9.83 -12.04 8.14
CA GLY A 173 9.92 -11.69 9.56
C GLY A 173 11.29 -12.04 10.14
N VAL A 174 11.36 -12.11 11.47
CA VAL A 174 12.56 -12.48 12.21
C VAL A 174 13.02 -13.88 11.81
N ARG A 175 14.33 -14.02 11.54
CA ARG A 175 14.96 -15.26 11.04
C ARG A 175 14.35 -15.78 9.72
N GLY A 176 13.72 -14.90 8.92
CA GLY A 176 13.15 -15.26 7.62
C GLY A 176 11.82 -16.03 7.70
N LEU A 177 11.16 -16.04 8.86
CA LEU A 177 9.83 -16.62 9.00
C LEU A 177 8.80 -15.78 8.22
N THR A 178 7.92 -16.42 7.46
CA THR A 178 6.89 -15.74 6.66
C THR A 178 5.50 -16.26 7.02
N LEU A 179 4.45 -15.50 6.70
CA LEU A 179 3.06 -15.95 6.85
C LEU A 179 2.77 -17.17 5.97
N MET A 180 3.39 -17.25 4.79
CA MET A 180 3.35 -18.43 3.93
C MET A 180 3.94 -19.67 4.60
N ARG A 181 5.07 -19.51 5.30
CA ARG A 181 5.69 -20.61 6.06
C ARG A 181 4.84 -20.99 7.28
N ALA A 182 4.31 -20.02 8.02
CA ALA A 182 3.40 -20.28 9.13
C ALA A 182 2.17 -21.08 8.69
N ARG A 183 1.61 -20.75 7.50
CA ARG A 183 0.53 -21.53 6.89
C ARG A 183 0.94 -22.96 6.57
N ALA A 184 2.13 -23.16 6.02
CA ALA A 184 2.67 -24.50 5.75
C ALA A 184 2.91 -25.31 7.05
N GLU A 185 3.21 -24.63 8.15
CA GLU A 185 3.37 -25.20 9.49
C GLU A 185 2.02 -25.44 10.23
N GLY A 186 0.87 -25.18 9.58
CA GLY A 186 -0.46 -25.51 10.09
C GLY A 186 -1.28 -24.33 10.63
N ALA A 187 -0.78 -23.09 10.57
CA ALA A 187 -1.58 -21.91 10.89
C ALA A 187 -2.67 -21.67 9.82
N ASP A 188 -3.87 -21.25 10.23
CA ASP A 188 -4.94 -20.87 9.29
C ASP A 188 -4.74 -19.41 8.87
N VAL A 189 -3.93 -19.21 7.82
CA VAL A 189 -3.71 -17.90 7.19
C VAL A 189 -4.40 -17.87 5.83
N ARG A 190 -5.29 -16.90 5.63
CA ARG A 190 -6.09 -16.76 4.40
C ARG A 190 -5.81 -15.43 3.71
N MET A 191 -5.58 -15.53 2.41
CA MET A 191 -5.43 -14.35 1.56
C MET A 191 -6.80 -13.77 1.25
N VAL A 192 -6.91 -12.45 1.35
CA VAL A 192 -8.09 -11.69 0.97
C VAL A 192 -7.73 -10.66 -0.09
N ALA A 193 -8.66 -10.33 -0.99
CA ALA A 193 -8.51 -9.26 -1.95
C ALA A 193 -9.09 -7.94 -1.40
N SER A 194 -10.03 -8.01 -0.46
CA SER A 194 -10.68 -6.85 0.12
C SER A 194 -11.14 -7.06 1.57
N PRO A 195 -11.43 -5.97 2.31
CA PRO A 195 -12.11 -6.07 3.61
C PRO A 195 -13.49 -6.76 3.56
N LEU A 196 -14.17 -6.80 2.41
CA LEU A 196 -15.44 -7.52 2.26
C LEU A 196 -15.26 -9.05 2.33
N ASP A 197 -14.12 -9.56 1.88
CA ASP A 197 -13.79 -10.98 1.98
C ASP A 197 -13.58 -11.37 3.45
N VAL A 198 -12.98 -10.47 4.24
CA VAL A 198 -12.81 -10.65 5.69
C VAL A 198 -14.17 -10.72 6.40
N LEU A 199 -15.10 -9.83 6.02
CA LEU A 199 -16.46 -9.85 6.56
C LEU A 199 -17.17 -11.17 6.23
N SER A 200 -17.02 -11.64 4.99
CA SER A 200 -17.57 -12.92 4.53
C SER A 200 -16.95 -14.11 5.29
N LEU A 201 -15.64 -14.05 5.53
CA LEU A 201 -14.90 -15.05 6.29
C LEU A 201 -15.38 -15.13 7.74
N ALA A 202 -15.60 -13.99 8.40
CA ALA A 202 -16.11 -13.94 9.77
C ALA A 202 -17.52 -14.53 9.89
N ARG A 203 -18.39 -14.31 8.90
CA ARG A 203 -19.73 -14.92 8.83
C ARG A 203 -19.68 -16.44 8.63
N ALA A 204 -18.76 -16.90 7.80
CA ALA A 204 -18.63 -18.32 7.47
C ALA A 204 -18.05 -19.16 8.61
N HIS A 205 -17.35 -18.54 9.56
CA HIS A 205 -16.68 -19.20 10.68
C HIS A 205 -17.02 -18.56 12.03
N PRO A 206 -18.29 -18.59 12.47
CA PRO A 206 -18.71 -18.00 13.74
C PRO A 206 -18.01 -18.62 14.98
N GLU A 207 -17.50 -19.85 14.84
CA GLU A 207 -16.74 -20.58 15.86
C GLU A 207 -15.26 -20.19 15.96
N ARG A 208 -14.77 -19.36 15.03
CA ARG A 208 -13.37 -18.94 14.93
C ARG A 208 -13.27 -17.43 15.07
N VAL A 209 -12.17 -16.95 15.64
CA VAL A 209 -11.84 -15.53 15.60
C VAL A 209 -11.13 -15.22 14.30
N VAL A 210 -11.65 -14.28 13.53
CA VAL A 210 -10.99 -13.77 12.32
C VAL A 210 -10.24 -12.49 12.69
N ILE A 211 -8.91 -12.53 12.61
CA ILE A 211 -8.05 -11.36 12.79
C ILE A 211 -7.59 -10.89 11.40
N PHE A 212 -7.95 -9.67 11.04
CA PHE A 212 -7.50 -9.05 9.80
C PHE A 212 -6.26 -8.19 10.02
N MET A 213 -5.16 -8.55 9.35
CA MET A 213 -3.97 -7.72 9.24
C MET A 213 -4.23 -6.58 8.25
N ALA A 214 -4.81 -5.49 8.75
CA ALA A 214 -5.18 -4.34 7.94
C ALA A 214 -3.98 -3.42 7.74
N ILE A 215 -3.47 -3.35 6.52
CA ILE A 215 -2.42 -2.42 6.09
C ILE A 215 -2.94 -1.46 5.02
N GLY A 216 -2.20 -0.38 4.82
CA GLY A 216 -2.40 0.52 3.69
C GLY A 216 -2.54 1.98 4.11
N PHE A 217 -2.49 2.87 3.12
CA PHE A 217 -2.62 4.31 3.33
C PHE A 217 -4.09 4.74 3.44
N GLU A 218 -4.34 6.04 3.33
CA GLU A 218 -5.67 6.65 3.36
C GLU A 218 -6.62 6.10 2.30
N THR A 219 -6.11 5.49 1.23
CA THR A 219 -6.89 4.83 0.17
C THR A 219 -7.59 3.56 0.64
N THR A 220 -6.99 2.83 1.57
CA THR A 220 -7.46 1.51 2.00
C THR A 220 -8.24 1.56 3.32
N ALA A 221 -7.88 2.49 4.20
CA ALA A 221 -8.48 2.63 5.52
C ALA A 221 -10.02 2.83 5.49
N PRO A 222 -10.63 3.56 4.54
CA PRO A 222 -12.08 3.71 4.46
C PRO A 222 -12.80 2.37 4.27
N ALA A 223 -12.25 1.46 3.47
CA ALA A 223 -12.86 0.14 3.27
C ALA A 223 -12.82 -0.70 4.55
N THR A 224 -11.74 -0.60 5.34
CA THR A 224 -11.66 -1.21 6.68
C THR A 224 -12.68 -0.59 7.64
N ALA A 225 -12.88 0.73 7.62
CA ALA A 225 -13.90 1.40 8.43
C ALA A 225 -15.31 0.90 8.10
N LEU A 226 -15.66 0.86 6.81
CA LEU A 226 -16.96 0.39 6.34
C LEU A 226 -17.19 -1.10 6.70
N MET A 227 -16.15 -1.93 6.60
CA MET A 227 -16.21 -3.33 7.04
C MET A 227 -16.54 -3.43 8.53
N LEU A 228 -15.88 -2.64 9.38
CA LEU A 228 -16.12 -2.63 10.83
C LEU A 228 -17.53 -2.16 11.17
N GLN A 229 -18.01 -1.11 10.51
CA GLN A 229 -19.39 -0.63 10.65
C GLN A 229 -20.39 -1.71 10.27
N ALA A 230 -20.20 -2.38 9.14
CA ALA A 230 -21.04 -3.49 8.71
C ALA A 230 -21.01 -4.67 9.71
N ALA A 231 -19.84 -5.01 10.24
CA ALA A 231 -19.67 -6.06 11.23
C ALA A 231 -20.41 -5.73 12.54
N ARG A 232 -20.35 -4.47 13.00
CA ARG A 232 -21.09 -3.99 14.16
C ARG A 232 -22.60 -4.08 13.95
N THR A 233 -23.11 -3.59 12.82
CA THR A 233 -24.54 -3.66 12.49
C THR A 233 -25.05 -5.10 12.44
N GLN A 234 -24.22 -6.05 12.03
CA GLN A 234 -24.56 -7.48 11.95
C GLN A 234 -24.28 -8.26 13.25
N GLY A 235 -23.72 -7.61 14.28
CA GLY A 235 -23.37 -8.28 15.53
C GLY A 235 -22.25 -9.32 15.40
N LEU A 236 -21.34 -9.17 14.44
CA LEU A 236 -20.22 -10.11 14.24
C LEU A 236 -19.16 -9.94 15.33
N ALA A 237 -19.34 -10.69 16.43
CA ALA A 237 -18.49 -10.63 17.61
C ALA A 237 -17.12 -11.34 17.45
N ASN A 238 -16.89 -12.05 16.34
CA ASN A 238 -15.68 -12.83 16.08
C ASN A 238 -14.68 -12.15 15.13
N LEU A 239 -14.95 -10.92 14.67
CA LEU A 239 -14.06 -10.16 13.80
C LEU A 239 -13.15 -9.22 14.61
N ARG A 240 -11.85 -9.20 14.29
CA ARG A 240 -10.86 -8.30 14.89
C ARG A 240 -9.95 -7.72 13.81
N VAL A 241 -9.39 -6.56 14.07
CA VAL A 241 -8.47 -5.85 13.17
C VAL A 241 -7.18 -5.56 13.91
N LEU A 242 -6.07 -6.05 13.36
CA LEU A 242 -4.74 -5.59 13.70
C LEU A 242 -4.42 -4.40 12.79
N CYS A 243 -4.62 -3.19 13.32
CA CYS A 243 -4.63 -1.95 12.52
C CYS A 243 -3.22 -1.40 12.28
N ASN A 244 -2.84 -1.35 11.00
CA ASN A 244 -1.54 -0.86 10.51
C ASN A 244 -1.75 0.16 9.37
N HIS A 245 -2.85 0.91 9.41
CA HIS A 245 -3.08 1.97 8.45
C HIS A 245 -2.17 3.16 8.76
N VAL A 246 -1.44 3.61 7.75
CA VAL A 246 -0.41 4.66 7.83
C VAL A 246 -0.85 5.90 7.05
N LEU A 247 -0.26 7.06 7.37
CA LEU A 247 -0.68 8.36 6.85
C LEU A 247 0.43 9.03 6.03
N THR A 248 0.09 9.37 4.79
CA THR A 248 1.00 9.99 3.81
C THR A 248 1.51 11.36 4.27
N PRO A 249 0.68 12.31 4.76
CA PRO A 249 1.17 13.60 5.27
C PRO A 249 2.26 13.49 6.35
N ALA A 250 2.11 12.56 7.30
CA ALA A 250 3.08 12.43 8.38
C ALA A 250 4.45 11.96 7.87
N ALA A 251 4.45 11.02 6.92
CA ALA A 251 5.68 10.55 6.29
C ALA A 251 6.31 11.62 5.38
N LEU A 252 5.53 12.44 4.67
CA LEU A 252 6.04 13.61 3.96
C LEU A 252 6.77 14.57 4.91
N GLY A 253 6.16 14.86 6.07
CA GLY A 253 6.81 15.65 7.11
C GLY A 253 8.14 15.05 7.57
N ALA A 254 8.19 13.72 7.77
CA ALA A 254 9.42 13.02 8.18
C ALA A 254 10.53 13.08 7.11
N ILE A 255 10.18 12.95 5.82
CA ILE A 255 11.12 13.06 4.71
C ILE A 255 11.71 14.48 4.64
N LEU A 256 10.86 15.50 4.78
CA LEU A 256 11.28 16.90 4.65
C LEU A 256 12.04 17.43 5.87
N ALA A 257 11.87 16.78 7.03
CA ALA A 257 12.64 17.05 8.24
C ALA A 257 13.99 16.32 8.28
N ASP A 258 14.24 15.35 7.39
CA ASP A 258 15.48 14.58 7.37
C ASP A 258 16.64 15.36 6.72
N ASP A 259 17.36 16.12 7.55
CA ASP A 259 18.55 16.89 7.14
C ASP A 259 19.76 16.01 6.80
N GLY A 260 19.74 14.72 7.14
CA GLY A 260 20.81 13.76 6.86
C GLY A 260 20.62 12.96 5.56
N GLY A 261 19.56 13.26 4.81
CA GLY A 261 19.16 12.55 3.60
C GLY A 261 19.27 13.40 2.34
N ALA A 262 19.12 12.73 1.20
CA ALA A 262 19.12 13.34 -0.11
C ALA A 262 17.72 13.94 -0.38
N ARG A 263 17.43 15.09 0.26
CA ARG A 263 16.13 15.76 0.22
C ARG A 263 15.66 15.95 -1.23
N PRO A 264 14.41 15.61 -1.57
CA PRO A 264 13.88 15.82 -2.91
C PRO A 264 13.68 17.31 -3.20
N ASP A 265 13.86 17.69 -4.46
CA ASP A 265 13.54 19.03 -4.94
C ASP A 265 12.03 19.22 -5.08
N GLY A 266 11.31 18.17 -5.50
CA GLY A 266 9.86 18.19 -5.67
C GLY A 266 9.25 16.80 -5.49
N ILE A 267 7.93 16.75 -5.29
CA ILE A 267 7.21 15.50 -4.97
C ILE A 267 6.07 15.26 -5.96
N LEU A 268 6.02 14.05 -6.51
CA LEU A 268 4.85 13.54 -7.21
C LEU A 268 3.87 12.98 -6.18
N GLY A 269 2.80 13.72 -5.94
CA GLY A 269 1.78 13.41 -4.94
C GLY A 269 0.83 12.29 -5.39
N PRO A 270 0.46 11.34 -4.53
CA PRO A 270 -0.41 10.21 -4.87
C PRO A 270 -1.86 10.64 -5.13
N ALA A 271 -2.34 10.55 -6.39
CA ALA A 271 -3.72 10.91 -6.70
C ALA A 271 -4.76 10.09 -5.91
N HIS A 272 -4.58 8.78 -5.75
CA HIS A 272 -5.56 7.98 -5.00
C HIS A 272 -5.68 8.41 -3.54
N VAL A 273 -4.57 8.73 -2.87
CA VAL A 273 -4.59 9.26 -1.50
C VAL A 273 -5.27 10.63 -1.50
N ALA A 274 -4.91 11.51 -2.43
CA ALA A 274 -5.52 12.83 -2.57
C ALA A 274 -7.02 12.77 -2.89
N THR A 275 -7.53 11.73 -3.56
CA THR A 275 -8.97 11.51 -3.72
C THR A 275 -9.67 11.35 -2.36
N VAL A 276 -8.99 10.80 -1.35
CA VAL A 276 -9.53 10.64 0.00
C VAL A 276 -9.36 11.92 0.83
N ILE A 277 -8.13 12.42 0.96
CA ILE A 277 -7.81 13.51 1.89
C ILE A 277 -7.88 14.92 1.28
N GLY A 278 -7.92 15.01 -0.04
CA GLY A 278 -7.94 16.25 -0.81
C GLY A 278 -6.54 16.75 -1.19
N ALA A 279 -6.48 17.56 -2.24
CA ALA A 279 -5.24 18.22 -2.65
C ALA A 279 -4.72 19.20 -1.58
N GLN A 280 -5.62 19.87 -0.88
CA GLN A 280 -5.26 20.82 0.18
C GLN A 280 -4.47 20.18 1.33
N ALA A 281 -4.59 18.87 1.54
CA ALA A 281 -3.88 18.16 2.61
C ALA A 281 -2.36 18.17 2.44
N PHE A 282 -1.86 18.54 1.25
CA PHE A 282 -0.43 18.62 0.94
C PHE A 282 0.16 20.03 1.15
N ARG A 283 -0.67 21.07 1.30
CA ARG A 283 -0.22 22.46 1.49
C ARG A 283 0.73 22.67 2.68
N PRO A 284 0.58 21.97 3.82
CA PRO A 284 1.53 22.08 4.94
C PRO A 284 2.98 21.69 4.61
N PHE A 285 3.21 20.95 3.52
CA PHE A 285 4.54 20.51 3.08
C PHE A 285 5.10 21.35 1.93
N ALA A 286 4.30 22.29 1.43
CA ALA A 286 4.64 23.20 0.35
C ALA A 286 4.42 24.65 0.83
N GLU A 287 3.19 25.14 0.70
CA GLU A 287 2.80 26.54 0.91
C GLU A 287 2.90 27.00 2.37
N ASP A 288 2.47 26.17 3.32
CA ASP A 288 2.46 26.52 4.76
C ASP A 288 3.70 26.00 5.50
N ALA A 289 4.65 25.40 4.78
CA ALA A 289 5.88 24.91 5.37
C ALA A 289 6.73 26.08 5.91
N PRO A 290 7.57 25.84 6.94
CA PRO A 290 8.52 26.86 7.40
C PRO A 290 9.35 27.42 6.23
N ALA A 291 9.68 28.71 6.28
CA ALA A 291 10.39 29.38 5.19
C ALA A 291 11.65 28.60 4.75
N GLY A 292 11.75 28.32 3.44
CA GLY A 292 12.85 27.54 2.86
C GLY A 292 12.78 26.01 3.08
N ARG A 293 11.75 25.51 3.78
CA ARG A 293 11.56 24.07 4.07
C ARG A 293 10.45 23.40 3.27
N GLY A 294 9.66 24.16 2.51
CA GLY A 294 8.68 23.60 1.57
C GLY A 294 9.33 23.02 0.32
N VAL A 295 8.61 22.14 -0.37
CA VAL A 295 8.92 21.65 -1.73
C VAL A 295 7.65 21.71 -2.58
N PRO A 296 7.74 22.01 -3.89
CA PRO A 296 6.58 21.90 -4.77
C PRO A 296 6.08 20.46 -4.82
N ILE A 297 4.76 20.30 -4.82
CA ILE A 297 4.09 19.00 -4.86
C ILE A 297 3.10 19.03 -6.01
N THR A 298 3.19 18.07 -6.93
CA THR A 298 2.21 17.92 -8.00
C THR A 298 1.51 16.59 -7.89
N ILE A 299 0.21 16.62 -7.65
CA ILE A 299 -0.63 15.42 -7.53
C ILE A 299 -0.80 14.82 -8.92
N ALA A 300 -0.32 13.60 -9.09
CA ALA A 300 -0.24 12.93 -10.39
C ALA A 300 -1.15 11.70 -10.43
N GLY A 301 -1.81 11.50 -11.57
CA GLY A 301 -2.45 10.24 -11.92
C GLY A 301 -1.42 9.13 -12.20
N PHE A 302 -1.87 8.00 -12.74
CA PHE A 302 -1.06 6.79 -12.91
C PHE A 302 -0.73 6.47 -14.37
N GLU A 303 -1.25 7.26 -15.30
CA GLU A 303 -1.00 7.07 -16.73
C GLU A 303 0.26 7.83 -17.16
N PRO A 304 0.95 7.40 -18.25
CA PRO A 304 2.21 8.03 -18.66
C PRO A 304 2.06 9.52 -18.97
N VAL A 305 0.93 9.95 -19.56
CA VAL A 305 0.65 11.38 -19.78
C VAL A 305 0.47 12.13 -18.46
N ASP A 306 -0.21 11.54 -17.47
CA ASP A 306 -0.39 12.18 -16.15
C ASP A 306 0.94 12.43 -15.46
N MET A 307 1.81 11.41 -15.47
CA MET A 307 3.11 11.49 -14.81
C MET A 307 4.03 12.49 -15.51
N LEU A 308 4.10 12.47 -16.84
CA LEU A 308 4.93 13.42 -17.59
C LEU A 308 4.43 14.87 -17.41
N LEU A 309 3.11 15.09 -17.39
CA LEU A 309 2.55 16.41 -17.12
C LEU A 309 2.87 16.89 -15.69
N ALA A 310 2.78 16.01 -14.70
CA ALA A 310 3.13 16.34 -13.33
C ALA A 310 4.62 16.66 -13.18
N ILE A 311 5.50 15.92 -13.85
CA ILE A 311 6.94 16.19 -13.90
C ILE A 311 7.21 17.55 -14.58
N ASP A 312 6.53 17.84 -15.70
CA ASP A 312 6.69 19.12 -16.41
C ASP A 312 6.32 20.30 -15.50
N ARG A 313 5.22 20.15 -14.77
CA ARG A 313 4.76 21.16 -13.81
C ARG A 313 5.72 21.34 -12.65
N LEU A 314 6.25 20.26 -12.07
CA LEU A 314 7.27 20.34 -11.03
C LEU A 314 8.52 21.08 -11.52
N ILE A 315 9.01 20.76 -12.72
CA ILE A 315 10.19 21.43 -13.28
C ILE A 315 9.93 22.90 -13.55
N GLU A 316 8.73 23.26 -14.03
CA GLU A 316 8.31 24.65 -14.19
C GLU A 316 8.38 25.42 -12.86
N ARG A 317 7.78 24.89 -11.79
CA ARG A 317 7.82 25.49 -10.45
C ARG A 317 9.26 25.61 -9.93
N LEU A 318 10.06 24.56 -10.09
CA LEU A 318 11.45 24.52 -9.66
C LEU A 318 12.34 25.51 -10.40
N ASN A 319 12.07 25.77 -11.68
CA ASN A 319 12.77 26.78 -12.46
C ASN A 319 12.35 28.20 -12.08
N ALA A 320 11.09 28.39 -11.68
CA ALA A 320 10.56 29.66 -11.20
C ALA A 320 10.90 29.97 -9.73
N GLY A 321 11.41 28.99 -8.97
CA GLY A 321 11.64 29.13 -7.53
C GLY A 321 10.34 29.15 -6.72
N GLU A 322 9.27 28.58 -7.26
CA GLU A 322 7.94 28.57 -6.67
C GLU A 322 7.66 27.28 -5.90
N VAL A 323 6.99 27.41 -4.76
CA VAL A 323 6.56 26.27 -3.93
C VAL A 323 5.04 26.32 -3.83
N ALA A 324 4.37 25.36 -4.47
CA ALA A 324 2.92 25.27 -4.52
C ALA A 324 2.47 23.81 -4.61
N VAL A 325 1.20 23.56 -4.27
CA VAL A 325 0.52 22.31 -4.60
C VAL A 325 -0.22 22.46 -5.92
N ASP A 326 0.16 21.68 -6.93
CA ASP A 326 -0.55 21.60 -8.20
C ASP A 326 -1.35 20.30 -8.29
N ASN A 327 -2.59 20.38 -8.80
CA ASN A 327 -3.42 19.20 -9.06
C ASN A 327 -3.43 18.87 -10.55
N ALA A 328 -2.57 17.95 -10.98
CA ALA A 328 -2.51 17.47 -12.36
C ALA A 328 -3.53 16.34 -12.66
N CYS A 329 -4.38 15.97 -11.68
CA CYS A 329 -5.41 14.95 -11.83
C CYS A 329 -6.80 15.44 -11.35
N PRO A 330 -7.30 16.60 -11.82
CA PRO A 330 -8.56 17.19 -11.33
C PRO A 330 -9.79 16.33 -11.64
N ARG A 331 -9.66 15.38 -12.58
CA ARG A 331 -10.73 14.43 -12.94
C ARG A 331 -11.07 13.44 -11.81
N VAL A 332 -10.15 13.19 -10.86
CA VAL A 332 -10.39 12.28 -9.71
C VAL A 332 -10.17 12.97 -8.37
N VAL A 333 -9.37 14.04 -8.34
CA VAL A 333 -8.94 14.68 -7.08
C VAL A 333 -9.64 16.02 -6.93
N ALA A 334 -10.48 16.14 -5.89
CA ALA A 334 -11.05 17.40 -5.43
C ALA A 334 -10.17 18.03 -4.35
N GLU A 335 -10.26 19.35 -4.18
CA GLU A 335 -9.50 20.08 -3.15
C GLU A 335 -9.75 19.55 -1.74
N ALA A 336 -11.01 19.30 -1.38
CA ALA A 336 -11.41 18.83 -0.05
C ALA A 336 -11.34 17.30 0.14
N GLY A 337 -11.08 16.55 -0.94
CA GLY A 337 -11.11 15.08 -0.95
C GLY A 337 -12.52 14.51 -0.89
N ASN A 338 -12.66 13.28 -0.38
CA ASN A 338 -13.92 12.57 -0.29
C ASN A 338 -14.52 12.71 1.12
N PRO A 339 -15.60 13.51 1.30
CA PRO A 339 -16.17 13.75 2.62
C PRO A 339 -16.71 12.47 3.28
N LYS A 340 -17.31 11.55 2.50
CA LYS A 340 -17.85 10.29 3.04
C LYS A 340 -16.75 9.36 3.55
N ALA A 341 -15.64 9.27 2.81
CA ALA A 341 -14.50 8.48 3.23
C ALA A 341 -13.87 9.04 4.52
N ARG A 342 -13.70 10.37 4.58
CA ARG A 342 -13.17 11.05 5.76
C ARG A 342 -14.07 10.91 6.99
N GLU A 343 -15.39 10.97 6.80
CA GLU A 343 -16.36 10.72 7.85
C GLU A 343 -16.26 9.28 8.39
N ALA A 344 -16.23 8.28 7.51
CA ALA A 344 -16.08 6.88 7.91
C ALA A 344 -14.78 6.64 8.70
N LEU A 345 -13.68 7.26 8.28
CA LEU A 345 -12.41 7.21 9.00
C LEU A 345 -12.51 7.84 10.39
N ALA A 346 -13.10 9.04 10.50
CA ALA A 346 -13.22 9.76 11.76
C ALA A 346 -14.12 9.04 12.78
N GLN A 347 -15.12 8.29 12.30
CA GLN A 347 -16.00 7.52 13.18
C GLN A 347 -15.32 6.28 13.77
N VAL A 348 -14.41 5.63 13.03
CA VAL A 348 -13.85 4.32 13.41
C VAL A 348 -12.44 4.42 13.99
N PHE A 349 -11.66 5.38 13.54
CA PHE A 349 -10.24 5.48 13.86
C PHE A 349 -9.89 6.76 14.60
N CYS A 350 -8.82 6.68 15.39
CA CYS A 350 -8.10 7.85 15.88
C CYS A 350 -6.60 7.70 15.53
N ARG A 351 -5.87 8.81 15.55
CA ARG A 351 -4.42 8.79 15.31
C ARG A 351 -3.70 8.14 16.50
N ARG A 352 -2.67 7.36 16.20
CA ARG A 352 -1.68 6.95 17.20
C ARG A 352 -0.83 8.16 17.59
N GLU A 353 -0.26 8.10 18.78
CA GLU A 353 0.73 9.11 19.21
C GLU A 353 2.01 8.95 18.40
N THR A 354 2.50 7.71 18.29
CA THR A 354 3.65 7.33 17.47
C THR A 354 3.39 6.01 16.78
N PHE A 355 4.09 5.78 15.67
CA PHE A 355 4.14 4.50 14.98
C PHE A 355 5.49 4.37 14.27
N ASP A 356 6.08 3.18 14.36
CA ASP A 356 7.34 2.92 13.69
C ASP A 356 7.13 2.75 12.19
N TRP A 357 8.03 3.30 11.40
CA TRP A 357 8.13 3.08 9.97
C TRP A 357 9.50 2.51 9.64
N ARG A 358 9.54 1.49 8.79
CA ARG A 358 10.80 1.00 8.23
C ARG A 358 11.56 2.17 7.60
N GLY A 359 12.79 2.38 8.06
CA GLY A 359 13.66 3.46 7.59
C GLY A 359 13.52 4.78 8.37
N PHE A 360 12.37 5.09 8.95
CA PHE A 360 12.15 6.37 9.64
C PHE A 360 12.12 6.23 11.17
N GLY A 361 11.97 5.02 11.69
CA GLY A 361 11.78 4.79 13.13
C GLY A 361 10.42 5.34 13.58
N ALA A 362 10.34 5.80 14.81
CA ALA A 362 9.13 6.34 15.42
C ALA A 362 8.72 7.66 14.74
N VAL A 363 7.60 7.65 14.00
CA VAL A 363 7.04 8.84 13.36
C VAL A 363 5.76 9.26 14.09
N PRO A 364 5.71 10.46 14.70
CA PRO A 364 4.53 10.94 15.41
C PRO A 364 3.29 11.03 14.52
N HIS A 365 2.14 10.66 15.05
CA HIS A 365 0.82 10.83 14.42
C HIS A 365 0.72 10.28 13.00
N SER A 366 1.52 9.25 12.68
CA SER A 366 1.69 8.73 11.33
C SER A 366 0.86 7.49 11.00
N ALA A 367 0.09 7.00 11.96
CA ALA A 367 -0.75 5.83 11.78
C ALA A 367 -2.08 5.95 12.53
N LEU A 368 -3.01 5.09 12.16
CA LEU A 368 -4.32 4.97 12.77
C LEU A 368 -4.34 3.80 13.77
N ARG A 369 -5.22 3.92 14.76
CA ARG A 369 -5.70 2.84 15.61
C ARG A 369 -7.22 2.92 15.68
N LEU A 370 -7.88 1.84 16.10
CA LEU A 370 -9.32 1.90 16.34
C LEU A 370 -9.60 2.87 17.49
N ALA A 371 -10.65 3.67 17.35
CA ALA A 371 -11.08 4.55 18.42
C ALA A 371 -11.57 3.74 19.63
N PRO A 372 -11.57 4.30 20.86
CA PRO A 372 -11.97 3.57 22.08
C PRO A 372 -13.33 2.89 21.97
N ASP A 373 -14.31 3.54 21.33
CA ASP A 373 -15.64 2.99 21.10
C ASP A 373 -15.64 1.73 20.22
N TRP A 374 -14.55 1.46 19.50
CA TRP A 374 -14.35 0.32 18.61
C TRP A 374 -13.38 -0.72 19.18
N ALA A 375 -12.98 -0.61 20.46
CA ALA A 375 -12.00 -1.49 21.09
C ALA A 375 -12.37 -2.99 21.03
N ALA A 376 -13.67 -3.33 20.99
CA ALA A 376 -14.12 -4.71 20.82
C ALA A 376 -13.72 -5.36 19.49
N PHE A 377 -13.37 -4.55 18.48
CA PHE A 377 -12.83 -5.00 17.20
C PHE A 377 -11.31 -4.86 17.11
N ASP A 378 -10.65 -4.25 18.10
CA ASP A 378 -9.20 -4.05 18.07
C ASP A 378 -8.48 -5.32 18.53
N ALA A 379 -7.67 -5.91 17.66
CA ALA A 379 -6.89 -7.09 18.00
C ALA A 379 -5.87 -6.80 19.11
N GLU A 380 -5.28 -5.59 19.14
CA GLU A 380 -4.33 -5.19 20.17
C GLU A 380 -5.00 -4.99 21.54
N ALA A 381 -6.29 -4.67 21.57
CA ALA A 381 -7.06 -4.59 22.81
C ALA A 381 -7.59 -5.95 23.29
N CYS A 382 -7.82 -6.88 22.36
CA CYS A 382 -8.44 -8.17 22.64
C CYS A 382 -7.45 -9.30 22.90
N PHE A 383 -6.20 -9.17 22.44
CA PHE A 383 -5.17 -10.21 22.51
C PHE A 383 -3.88 -9.65 23.09
N ASP A 384 -3.17 -10.49 23.84
CA ASP A 384 -1.80 -10.21 24.29
C ASP A 384 -0.83 -10.43 23.12
N LEU A 385 -0.72 -9.42 22.25
CA LEU A 385 0.17 -9.46 21.10
C LEU A 385 1.55 -8.93 21.50
N PRO A 386 2.63 -9.66 21.21
CA PRO A 386 3.98 -9.23 21.58
C PRO A 386 4.37 -7.95 20.83
N ASP A 387 5.20 -7.11 21.43
CA ASP A 387 5.80 -5.95 20.74
C ASP A 387 7.33 -6.13 20.65
N PRO A 388 7.81 -7.01 19.76
CA PRO A 388 9.22 -7.37 19.73
C PRO A 388 10.04 -6.28 19.04
N VAL A 389 11.25 -6.03 19.56
CA VAL A 389 12.28 -5.34 18.78
C VAL A 389 12.72 -6.28 17.66
N ALA A 390 12.26 -5.99 16.44
CA ALA A 390 12.52 -6.78 15.26
C ALA A 390 13.21 -5.91 14.20
N PRO A 391 14.55 -5.94 14.11
CA PRO A 391 15.27 -5.19 13.10
C PRO A 391 15.04 -5.79 11.71
N ASP A 392 15.32 -4.98 10.68
CA ASP A 392 15.35 -5.49 9.31
C ASP A 392 16.42 -6.58 9.11
N PRO A 393 16.23 -7.48 8.14
CA PRO A 393 17.19 -8.53 7.84
C PRO A 393 18.61 -7.98 7.61
N PRO A 394 19.66 -8.60 8.19
CA PRO A 394 21.03 -8.12 8.06
C PRO A 394 21.45 -7.91 6.60
N GLY A 395 22.06 -6.76 6.30
CA GLY A 395 22.51 -6.39 4.96
C GLY A 395 21.42 -5.86 4.02
N CYS A 396 20.14 -5.91 4.41
CA CYS A 396 19.05 -5.33 3.62
C CYS A 396 19.08 -3.80 3.68
N ALA A 397 19.13 -3.15 2.51
CA ALA A 397 19.08 -1.69 2.41
C ALA A 397 17.66 -1.11 2.19
N CYS A 398 16.60 -1.90 2.39
CA CYS A 398 15.22 -1.45 2.12
C CYS A 398 14.86 -0.19 2.90
N ALA A 399 15.33 -0.05 4.15
CA ALA A 399 15.20 1.17 4.97
C ALA A 399 15.79 2.43 4.29
N ASP A 400 16.98 2.33 3.70
CA ASP A 400 17.60 3.46 2.98
C ASP A 400 16.93 3.71 1.62
N ILE A 401 16.44 2.66 0.97
CA ILE A 401 15.77 2.75 -0.33
C ILE A 401 14.43 3.49 -0.21
N VAL A 402 13.60 3.17 0.80
CA VAL A 402 12.31 3.87 1.01
C VAL A 402 12.48 5.33 1.45
N ARG A 403 13.69 5.73 1.88
CA ARG A 403 14.06 7.12 2.17
C ARG A 403 14.63 7.84 0.96
N GLY A 404 14.81 7.17 -0.17
CA GLY A 404 15.51 7.72 -1.33
C GLY A 404 17.02 7.93 -1.13
N ARG A 405 17.62 7.36 -0.08
CA ARG A 405 19.05 7.49 0.23
C ARG A 405 19.92 6.52 -0.57
N ARG A 406 19.34 5.40 -0.99
CA ARG A 406 19.99 4.40 -1.85
C ARG A 406 19.05 3.95 -2.96
N ARG A 407 19.62 3.59 -4.11
CA ARG A 407 18.92 2.89 -5.20
C ARG A 407 18.94 1.38 -4.95
N PRO A 408 17.97 0.62 -5.47
CA PRO A 408 17.97 -0.84 -5.34
C PRO A 408 19.27 -1.52 -5.78
N GLY A 409 19.90 -1.09 -6.87
CA GLY A 409 21.19 -1.61 -7.34
C GLY A 409 22.37 -1.35 -6.41
N GLN A 410 22.25 -0.42 -5.45
CA GLN A 410 23.27 -0.14 -4.42
C GLN A 410 23.10 -1.02 -3.17
N CYS A 411 22.07 -1.87 -3.12
CA CYS A 411 21.88 -2.83 -2.04
C CYS A 411 22.79 -4.06 -2.27
N PRO A 412 23.62 -4.46 -1.29
CA PRO A 412 24.56 -5.58 -1.47
C PRO A 412 23.87 -6.93 -1.68
N LEU A 413 22.60 -7.05 -1.27
CA LEU A 413 21.81 -8.27 -1.44
C LEU A 413 21.06 -8.31 -2.78
N PHE A 414 20.83 -7.16 -3.43
CA PHE A 414 19.96 -7.07 -4.59
C PHE A 414 20.49 -7.88 -5.77
N GLY A 415 19.63 -8.73 -6.33
CA GLY A 415 19.94 -9.60 -7.46
C GLY A 415 20.95 -10.71 -7.18
N ARG A 416 21.37 -10.85 -5.92
CA ARG A 416 22.20 -11.95 -5.42
C ARG A 416 21.36 -12.82 -4.49
N LEU A 417 21.43 -12.55 -3.19
CA LEU A 417 20.65 -13.25 -2.17
C LEU A 417 19.18 -12.81 -2.15
N CYS A 418 18.89 -11.58 -2.58
CA CYS A 418 17.55 -11.00 -2.64
C CYS A 418 17.06 -10.95 -4.08
N THR A 419 16.12 -11.84 -4.39
CA THR A 419 15.42 -11.95 -5.68
C THR A 419 13.91 -12.07 -5.41
N PRO A 420 13.03 -11.95 -6.42
CA PRO A 420 11.62 -12.23 -6.22
C PRO A 420 11.32 -13.65 -5.76
N ASP A 421 12.19 -14.63 -6.03
CA ASP A 421 12.03 -16.01 -5.58
C ASP A 421 12.48 -16.17 -4.11
N THR A 422 13.58 -15.51 -3.74
CA THR A 422 14.16 -15.51 -2.39
C THR A 422 14.24 -14.08 -1.81
N PRO A 423 13.10 -13.44 -1.52
CA PRO A 423 13.10 -12.05 -1.07
C PRO A 423 13.66 -11.94 0.35
N GLN A 424 14.68 -11.09 0.52
CA GLN A 424 15.28 -10.79 1.82
C GLN A 424 14.65 -9.57 2.50
N GLY A 425 13.81 -8.81 1.81
CA GLY A 425 13.17 -7.63 2.37
C GLY A 425 11.88 -7.29 1.65
N ALA A 426 11.01 -6.54 2.33
CA ALA A 426 9.67 -6.21 1.85
C ALA A 426 9.67 -5.49 0.48
N CYS A 427 10.68 -4.65 0.23
CA CYS A 427 10.83 -3.93 -1.04
C CYS A 427 10.94 -4.86 -2.27
N MET A 428 11.34 -6.12 -2.09
CA MET A 428 11.43 -7.13 -3.17
C MET A 428 10.16 -7.99 -3.27
N VAL A 429 9.30 -7.96 -2.24
CA VAL A 429 8.08 -8.77 -2.20
C VAL A 429 6.90 -8.05 -2.84
N SER A 430 6.71 -6.78 -2.47
CA SER A 430 5.57 -6.01 -2.97
C SER A 430 5.78 -5.63 -4.43
N THR A 431 4.74 -5.77 -5.25
CA THR A 431 4.73 -5.28 -6.64
C THR A 431 4.83 -3.75 -6.72
N GLU A 432 4.49 -3.07 -5.63
CA GLU A 432 4.65 -1.64 -5.42
C GLU A 432 6.03 -1.27 -4.85
N GLY A 433 6.88 -2.26 -4.55
CA GLY A 433 8.19 -2.06 -3.97
C GLY A 433 9.26 -1.66 -4.98
N ALA A 434 10.10 -0.69 -4.60
CA ALA A 434 11.17 -0.19 -5.44
C ALA A 434 12.14 -1.28 -5.93
N CYS A 435 12.47 -2.27 -5.09
CA CYS A 435 13.36 -3.36 -5.51
C CYS A 435 12.69 -4.31 -6.50
N ALA A 436 11.42 -4.67 -6.29
CA ALA A 436 10.70 -5.54 -7.23
C ALA A 436 10.50 -4.86 -8.59
N ALA A 437 10.16 -3.56 -8.59
CA ALA A 437 10.05 -2.75 -9.79
C ALA A 437 11.40 -2.66 -10.54
N HIS A 438 12.49 -2.37 -9.81
CA HIS A 438 13.83 -2.32 -10.40
C HIS A 438 14.30 -3.68 -10.91
N TRP A 439 14.00 -4.77 -10.19
CA TRP A 439 14.32 -6.12 -10.66
C TRP A 439 13.65 -6.46 -11.99
N THR A 440 12.40 -6.03 -12.16
CA THR A 440 11.60 -6.37 -13.34
C THR A 440 11.98 -5.51 -14.54
N HIS A 441 12.25 -4.22 -14.33
CA HIS A 441 12.36 -3.25 -15.42
C HIS A 441 13.72 -2.53 -15.52
N GLY A 442 14.50 -2.48 -14.44
CA GLY A 442 15.70 -1.64 -14.34
C GLY A 442 17.03 -2.39 -14.12
N ARG A 443 17.01 -3.69 -13.76
CA ARG A 443 18.19 -4.41 -13.27
C ARG A 443 19.38 -4.49 -14.23
N PHE A 444 19.13 -4.34 -15.53
CA PHE A 444 20.19 -4.37 -16.56
C PHE A 444 20.75 -2.97 -16.88
N ARG A 445 20.16 -1.89 -16.34
CA ARG A 445 20.64 -0.51 -16.53
C ARG A 445 21.84 -0.18 -15.65
N ASP A 446 21.97 -0.84 -14.51
CA ASP A 446 23.06 -0.63 -13.56
C ASP A 446 24.31 -1.45 -13.89
N LEU A 447 24.23 -2.33 -14.89
CA LEU A 447 25.39 -3.06 -15.39
C LEU A 447 26.20 -2.15 -16.31
N PRO A 448 27.55 -2.18 -16.24
CA PRO A 448 28.37 -1.57 -17.27
C PRO A 448 27.92 -2.09 -18.64
N ALA A 449 27.79 -1.21 -19.63
CA ALA A 449 27.53 -1.63 -20.99
C ALA A 449 28.56 -2.70 -21.38
N PHE A 450 28.09 -3.85 -21.87
CA PHE A 450 28.97 -4.91 -22.36
C PHE A 450 29.97 -4.30 -23.36
N GLY A 451 31.24 -4.22 -22.98
CA GLY A 451 32.32 -3.68 -23.82
C GLY A 451 32.90 -2.30 -23.43
N ALA A 452 32.46 -1.67 -22.35
CA ALA A 452 33.15 -0.48 -21.84
C ALA A 452 34.45 -0.88 -21.08
N PRO A 453 35.64 -0.36 -21.46
CA PRO A 453 36.87 -0.64 -20.73
C PRO A 453 36.81 0.00 -19.32
N ALA A 454 37.39 -0.72 -18.35
CA ALA A 454 37.39 -0.41 -16.93
C ALA A 454 38.13 0.88 -16.56
#